data_AF-A0A3C0GHI9-F1
#
_entry.id   AF-A0A3C0GHI9-F1
#
_cell.length_a   1.000
_cell.length_b   1.000
_cell.length_c   1.000
_cell.angle_alpha   90.00
_cell.angle_beta   90.00
_cell.angle_gamma   90.00
#
_symmetry.space_group_name_H-M   'P 1'
#
loop_
_entity.id
_entity.type
_entity.pdbx_description
1 polymer ?
#
loop_
_entity_poly.entity_id
_entity_poly.type
_entity_poly.pdbx_seq_one_letter_code
_entity_poly.pdbx_strand_id
1 'polypeptide(L)'
;MKCFETKHFSRKELECKCGKCKFPGMDKNFMDLLEAVRTDPDWNRPMSISSAYRCPEHNSNVSSTGPEGPHTTGKAIDVRL
;
A
#
# COMPACT_ATOMS: atom_id res chain seq x y z
N MET A 1 -15.30 -6.53 7.49
CA MET A 1 -14.58 -5.86 6.38
C MET A 1 -13.57 -4.91 7.03
N LYS A 2 -12.30 -5.27 7.11
CA LYS A 2 -11.32 -4.42 7.80
C LYS A 2 -10.39 -3.83 6.76
N CYS A 3 -10.59 -2.55 6.45
CA CYS A 3 -9.55 -1.73 5.87
C CYS A 3 -8.57 -1.42 7.00
N PHE A 4 -7.30 -1.80 6.85
CA PHE A 4 -6.27 -1.60 7.86
C PHE A 4 -5.43 -0.40 7.45
N GLU A 5 -5.74 0.74 8.05
CA GLU A 5 -4.86 1.91 8.12
C GLU A 5 -4.15 1.91 9.48
N THR A 6 -3.01 2.59 9.57
CA THR A 6 -2.26 2.74 10.81
C THR A 6 -2.12 4.22 11.15
N LYS A 7 -1.45 4.53 12.26
CA LYS A 7 -1.28 5.92 12.72
C LYS A 7 -0.60 6.81 11.68
N HIS A 8 0.33 6.27 10.90
CA HIS A 8 1.13 7.04 9.94
C HIS A 8 0.80 6.80 8.47
N PHE A 9 -0.09 5.85 8.16
CA PHE A 9 -0.49 5.54 6.79
C PHE A 9 -2.00 5.64 6.66
N SER A 10 -2.47 6.73 6.08
CA SER A 10 -3.90 6.98 5.91
C SER A 10 -4.49 6.15 4.78
N ARG A 11 -5.81 5.88 4.86
CA ARG A 11 -6.53 5.25 3.74
C ARG A 11 -6.25 5.89 2.38
N LYS A 12 -6.24 7.23 2.28
CA LYS A 12 -6.05 7.94 1.01
C LYS A 12 -4.68 7.65 0.37
N GLU A 13 -3.64 7.45 1.18
CA GLU A 13 -2.30 7.08 0.69
C GLU A 13 -2.24 5.62 0.22
N LEU A 14 -3.08 4.76 0.81
CA LEU A 14 -3.12 3.32 0.55
C LEU A 14 -4.02 2.94 -0.62
N GLU A 15 -4.98 3.80 -0.97
CA GLU A 15 -5.92 3.59 -2.07
C GLU A 15 -5.24 3.56 -3.45
N CYS A 16 -5.84 2.80 -4.38
CA CYS A 16 -5.33 2.74 -5.73
C CYS A 16 -5.49 4.08 -6.45
N LYS A 17 -4.43 4.52 -7.10
CA LYS A 17 -4.38 5.78 -7.84
C LYS A 17 -5.11 5.76 -9.19
N CYS A 18 -5.78 4.67 -9.55
CA CYS A 18 -6.56 4.59 -10.77
C CYS A 18 -7.85 5.44 -10.73
N GLY A 19 -8.29 5.86 -9.54
CA GLY A 19 -9.44 6.75 -9.33
C GLY A 19 -10.83 6.13 -9.57
N LYS A 20 -10.91 4.88 -10.04
CA LYS A 20 -12.17 4.23 -10.44
C LYS A 20 -12.48 2.91 -9.74
N CYS A 21 -11.50 2.27 -9.10
CA CYS A 21 -11.71 0.99 -8.44
C CYS A 21 -12.12 1.17 -6.98
N LYS A 22 -12.73 0.12 -6.40
CA LYS A 22 -12.94 0.04 -4.96
C LYS A 22 -11.64 -0.38 -4.29
N PHE A 23 -11.35 0.21 -3.13
CA PHE A 23 -10.23 -0.18 -2.30
C PHE A 23 -10.69 -1.25 -1.28
N PRO A 24 -10.21 -2.50 -1.39
CA PRO A 24 -10.61 -3.56 -0.48
C PRO A 24 -9.94 -3.46 0.90
N GLY A 25 -8.90 -2.64 1.04
CA GLY A 25 -8.02 -2.58 2.20
C GLY A 25 -6.64 -3.16 1.91
N MET A 26 -5.74 -3.00 2.87
CA MET A 26 -4.42 -3.64 2.89
C MET A 26 -4.44 -4.88 3.81
N ASP A 27 -3.44 -5.74 3.66
CA ASP A 27 -3.22 -6.85 4.59
C ASP A 27 -2.81 -6.32 5.98
N LYS A 28 -3.44 -6.84 7.04
CA LYS A 28 -3.18 -6.36 8.41
C LYS A 28 -1.74 -6.56 8.84
N ASN A 29 -1.19 -7.76 8.62
CA ASN A 29 0.14 -8.11 9.09
C ASN A 29 1.20 -7.29 8.34
N PHE A 30 0.96 -7.05 7.05
CA PHE A 30 1.78 -6.14 6.26
C PHE A 30 1.78 -4.72 6.83
N MET A 31 0.60 -4.18 7.17
CA MET A 31 0.49 -2.81 7.72
C MET A 31 1.10 -2.68 9.11
N ASP A 32 0.96 -3.70 9.97
CA ASP A 32 1.63 -3.72 11.28
C ASP A 32 3.16 -3.72 11.12
N LEU A 33 3.69 -4.49 10.17
CA LEU A 33 5.13 -4.50 9.87
C LEU A 33 5.60 -3.15 9.31
N LEU A 34 4.85 -2.57 8.37
CA LEU A 34 5.18 -1.27 7.79
C LEU A 34 5.20 -0.15 8.85
N GLU A 35 4.23 -0.16 9.76
CA GLU A 35 4.20 0.75 10.90
C GLU A 35 5.42 0.57 11.80
N ALA A 36 5.81 -0.69 12.09
CA ALA A 36 7.00 -0.97 12.87
C ALA A 36 8.26 -0.37 12.22
N VAL A 37 8.47 -0.57 10.90
CA VAL A 37 9.60 0.02 10.17
C VAL A 37 9.52 1.56 10.18
N ARG A 38 8.33 2.14 10.02
CA ARG A 38 8.11 3.60 10.08
C ARG A 38 8.51 4.19 11.43
N THR A 39 8.26 3.47 12.51
CA THR A 39 8.57 3.90 13.89
C THR A 39 9.91 3.40 14.42
N ASP A 40 10.65 2.62 13.62
CA ASP A 40 11.95 2.10 14.01
C ASP A 40 12.92 3.26 14.29
N PRO A 41 13.70 3.23 15.39
CA PRO A 41 14.63 4.30 15.75
C PRO A 41 15.66 4.65 14.66
N ASP A 42 16.10 3.67 13.86
CA ASP A 42 17.09 3.87 12.79
C ASP A 42 16.47 4.61 11.59
N TRP A 43 15.15 4.53 11.43
CA TRP A 43 14.42 5.21 10.38
C TRP A 43 13.75 6.50 10.86
N ASN A 44 12.78 6.36 11.79
CA ASN A 44 11.97 7.36 12.49
C ASN A 44 11.61 8.66 11.72
N ARG A 45 11.39 8.57 10.41
CA ARG A 45 11.02 9.71 9.54
C ARG A 45 9.84 9.37 8.62
N PRO A 46 9.09 10.36 8.12
CA PRO A 46 7.99 10.12 7.19
C PRO A 46 8.41 9.23 6.01
N MET A 47 7.56 8.26 5.65
CA MET A 47 7.71 7.44 4.45
C MET A 47 6.67 7.91 3.43
N SER A 48 7.11 8.62 2.40
CA SER A 48 6.20 9.14 1.38
C SER A 48 5.75 8.03 0.44
N ILE A 49 4.44 7.76 0.41
CA ILE A 49 3.89 6.63 -0.36
C ILE A 49 3.57 7.05 -1.80
N SER A 50 4.33 6.50 -2.73
CA SER A 50 4.12 6.74 -4.16
C SER A 50 3.10 5.80 -4.78
N SER A 51 2.95 4.58 -4.27
CA SER A 51 1.89 3.65 -4.64
C SER A 51 1.70 2.59 -3.54
N ALA A 52 0.49 2.05 -3.41
CA ALA A 52 0.14 1.03 -2.41
C ALA A 52 -0.77 -0.03 -3.05
N TYR A 53 -2.06 -0.12 -2.71
CA TYR A 53 -2.94 -1.04 -3.40
C TYR A 53 -3.06 -0.69 -4.89
N ARG A 54 -3.07 -1.71 -5.76
CA ARG A 54 -3.40 -1.55 -7.18
C ARG A 54 -4.50 -2.54 -7.54
N CYS A 55 -5.56 -2.11 -8.20
CA CYS A 55 -6.48 -3.09 -8.79
C CYS A 55 -5.76 -3.87 -9.90
N PRO A 56 -6.20 -5.11 -10.23
CA PRO A 56 -5.59 -5.91 -11.29
C PRO A 56 -5.43 -5.17 -12.62
N GLU A 57 -6.46 -4.42 -13.03
CA GLU A 57 -6.44 -3.62 -14.27
C GLU A 57 -5.34 -2.55 -14.23
N HIS A 58 -5.25 -1.77 -13.16
CA HIS A 58 -4.21 -0.75 -13.04
C HIS A 58 -2.83 -1.39 -12.95
N ASN A 59 -2.68 -2.49 -12.20
CA ASN A 59 -1.38 -3.16 -12.07
C ASN A 59 -0.87 -3.66 -13.41
N SER A 60 -1.71 -4.30 -14.22
CA SER A 60 -1.34 -4.77 -15.57
C SER A 60 -0.98 -3.62 -16.52
N ASN A 61 -1.50 -2.41 -16.31
CA ASN A 61 -1.18 -1.24 -17.13
C ASN A 61 0.17 -0.59 -16.76
N VAL A 62 0.60 -0.69 -15.51
CA VAL A 62 1.80 0.02 -15.00
C VAL A 62 2.94 -0.92 -14.57
N SER A 63 2.73 -2.24 -14.66
CA SER A 63 3.69 -3.26 -14.23
C SER A 63 3.58 -4.53 -15.08
N SER A 64 4.71 -5.24 -15.24
CA SER A 64 4.76 -6.57 -15.87
C SER A 64 4.41 -7.73 -14.94
N THR A 65 4.10 -7.45 -13.66
CA THR A 65 3.82 -8.49 -12.63
C THR A 65 2.43 -9.13 -12.75
N GLY A 66 1.58 -8.67 -13.65
CA GLY A 66 0.27 -9.26 -13.93
C GLY A 66 -0.80 -8.95 -12.87
N PRO A 67 -1.96 -9.62 -12.93
CA PRO A 67 -3.15 -9.24 -12.13
C PRO A 67 -3.11 -9.67 -10.65
N GLU A 68 -2.22 -10.58 -10.26
CA GLU A 68 -2.21 -11.23 -8.93
C GLU A 68 -0.97 -10.90 -8.09
N GLY A 69 -0.31 -9.78 -8.41
CA GLY A 69 0.89 -9.33 -7.71
C GLY A 69 0.65 -8.84 -6.26
N PRO A 70 1.73 -8.50 -5.53
CA PRO A 70 1.63 -8.10 -4.14
C PRO A 70 0.87 -6.77 -3.94
N HIS A 71 0.88 -5.87 -4.91
CA HIS A 71 0.04 -4.65 -4.86
C HIS A 71 -1.46 -4.98 -4.97
N THR A 72 -1.85 -6.02 -5.71
CA THR A 72 -3.26 -6.40 -5.90
C THR A 72 -3.79 -7.22 -4.73
N THR A 73 -2.90 -7.69 -3.86
CA THR A 73 -3.23 -8.40 -2.61
C THR A 73 -3.00 -7.56 -1.36
N GLY A 74 -2.67 -6.27 -1.50
CA GLY A 74 -2.50 -5.35 -0.37
C GLY A 74 -1.27 -5.63 0.49
N LYS A 75 -0.22 -6.20 -0.11
CA LYS A 75 1.03 -6.64 0.54
C LYS A 75 2.27 -5.98 -0.05
N ALA A 76 2.10 -4.86 -0.76
CA ALA A 76 3.20 -4.07 -1.29
C ALA A 76 2.91 -2.57 -1.23
N ILE A 77 4.00 -1.82 -1.14
CA ILE A 77 4.01 -0.38 -1.10
C ILE A 77 5.30 0.14 -1.74
N ASP A 78 5.18 1.18 -2.54
CA ASP A 78 6.32 1.88 -3.14
C ASP A 78 6.58 3.17 -2.37
N VAL A 79 7.72 3.23 -1.69
CA VAL A 79 8.16 4.41 -0.94
C VAL A 79 9.02 5.29 -1.84
N ARG A 80 8.72 6.58 -1.88
CA ARG A 80 9.59 7.60 -2.48
C ARG A 80 10.47 8.20 -1.38
N LEU A 81 11.78 8.16 -1.60
CA LEU A 81 12.77 8.87 -0.80
C LEU A 81 12.82 10.35 -1.20
#